data_AF-A0A2N2FF35-F1
#
_entry.id   AF-A0A2N2FF35-F1
#
_cell.length_a   1.000
_cell.length_b   1.000
_cell.length_c   1.000
_cell.angle_alpha   90.00
_cell.angle_beta   90.00
_cell.angle_gamma   90.00
#
_symmetry.space_group_name_H-M   'P 1'
#
loop_
_entity.id
_entity.type
_entity.pdbx_description
1 polymer ?
#
loop_
_entity_poly.entity_id
_entity_poly.type
_entity_poly.pdbx_seq_one_letter_code
_entity_poly.pdbx_strand_id
1 'polypeptide(L)'
;MPLTDTALRNAKPGPKARRIYDSGGLYVEVAPSGGKWFRFKYHFGGKERRLSLGVYPDVSLAQARERRDEARRLLAEGTDPSTVPKAAKAKQQAQAETFELLARQWHEKFSIKWSPGHAARIMTSLQQDAFPWIGSKAIRSILPPEILSVARRVESRGAIETAHRLVGNIGMVFRYAVACGLADSDPTRDLRGAPWPMWRASARPRWRPCARTASPGARP
;
A
#
# COMPACT_ATOMS: atom_id res chain seq x y z
N MET A 1 34.43 20.11 2.06
CA MET A 1 33.67 20.38 3.29
C MET A 1 32.20 20.14 3.02
N PRO A 2 31.46 19.44 3.90
CA PRO A 2 30.02 19.29 3.77
C PRO A 2 29.34 20.66 3.98
N LEU A 3 28.29 20.91 3.21
CA LEU A 3 27.46 22.08 3.32
C LEU A 3 26.69 22.05 4.65
N THR A 4 26.48 23.21 5.25
CA THR A 4 25.66 23.38 6.45
C THR A 4 24.43 24.25 6.14
N ASP A 5 23.34 24.05 6.87
CA ASP A 5 22.12 24.84 6.68
C ASP A 5 22.37 26.33 6.93
N THR A 6 23.22 26.67 7.90
CA THR A 6 23.66 28.04 8.18
C THR A 6 24.38 28.67 7.00
N ALA A 7 25.29 27.93 6.34
CA ALA A 7 25.98 28.41 5.14
C ALA A 7 25.00 28.64 3.99
N LEU A 8 23.94 27.82 3.88
CA LEU A 8 22.89 28.01 2.89
C LEU A 8 22.01 29.22 3.16
N ARG A 9 21.59 29.45 4.41
CA ARG A 9 20.84 30.66 4.78
C ARG A 9 21.62 31.91 4.44
N ASN A 10 22.90 31.94 4.82
CA ASN A 10 23.80 33.07 4.62
C ASN A 10 24.31 33.25 3.18
N ALA A 11 24.03 32.30 2.28
CA ALA A 11 24.43 32.41 0.88
C ALA A 11 23.69 33.57 0.20
N LYS A 12 24.42 34.65 -0.07
CA LYS A 12 23.91 35.83 -0.76
C LYS A 12 23.92 35.64 -2.28
N PRO A 13 22.92 36.21 -3.00
CA PRO A 13 22.94 36.26 -4.44
C PRO A 13 24.14 37.08 -4.93
N GLY A 14 24.81 36.62 -5.99
CA GLY A 14 25.86 37.36 -6.67
C GLY A 14 25.38 37.86 -8.04
N PRO A 15 26.20 38.64 -8.77
CA PRO A 15 25.87 39.12 -10.12
C PRO A 15 25.74 37.97 -11.13
N LYS A 16 26.27 36.78 -10.82
CA LYS A 16 26.16 35.55 -11.62
C LYS A 16 25.73 34.38 -10.74
N ALA A 17 25.10 33.38 -11.35
CA ALA A 17 24.69 32.18 -10.65
C ALA A 17 25.91 31.49 -10.02
N ARG A 18 25.83 31.22 -8.71
CA ARG A 18 26.91 30.59 -7.94
C ARG A 18 26.55 29.16 -7.60
N ARG A 19 27.49 28.24 -7.77
CA ARG A 19 27.36 26.85 -7.32
C ARG A 19 28.11 26.65 -6.02
N ILE A 20 27.43 26.10 -5.02
CA ILE A 20 28.00 25.75 -3.72
C ILE A 20 27.92 24.23 -3.58
N TYR A 21 29.06 23.56 -3.65
CA TYR A 21 29.12 22.10 -3.64
C TYR A 21 28.96 21.56 -2.23
N ASP A 22 28.21 20.46 -2.13
CA ASP A 22 28.18 19.59 -0.96
C ASP A 22 29.01 18.32 -1.28
N SER A 23 28.43 17.14 -1.08
CA SER A 23 29.09 15.85 -1.15
C SER A 23 28.40 14.94 -2.16
N GLY A 24 29.17 14.05 -2.80
CA GLY A 24 28.63 13.05 -3.73
C GLY A 24 27.87 13.65 -4.91
N GLY A 25 28.38 14.74 -5.51
CA GLY A 25 27.78 15.37 -6.70
C GLY A 25 26.59 16.30 -6.42
N LEU A 26 26.17 16.45 -5.17
CA LEU A 26 25.16 17.43 -4.75
C LEU A 26 25.77 18.83 -4.68
N TYR A 27 25.05 19.82 -5.20
CA TYR A 27 25.39 21.22 -5.06
C TYR A 27 24.11 22.08 -5.04
N VAL A 28 24.24 23.28 -4.48
CA VAL A 28 23.20 24.30 -4.52
C VAL A 28 23.56 25.36 -5.54
N GLU A 29 22.64 25.63 -6.45
CA GLU A 29 22.74 26.75 -7.38
C GLU A 29 21.96 27.94 -6.83
N VAL A 30 22.69 29.01 -6.53
CA VAL A 30 22.14 30.29 -6.06
C VAL A 30 22.04 31.20 -7.27
N ALA A 31 20.81 31.54 -7.67
CA ALA A 31 20.52 32.45 -8.76
C ALA A 31 20.85 33.90 -8.36
N PRO A 32 21.13 34.80 -9.33
CA PRO A 32 21.22 36.23 -9.09
C PRO A 32 19.95 36.83 -8.49
N SER A 33 18.78 36.26 -8.82
CA SER A 33 17.48 36.62 -8.23
C SER A 33 17.27 36.11 -6.79
N GLY A 34 18.22 35.33 -6.26
CA GLY A 34 18.18 34.78 -4.90
C GLY A 34 17.49 33.44 -4.74
N GLY A 35 16.94 32.86 -5.81
CA GLY A 35 16.47 31.48 -5.82
C GLY A 35 17.61 30.49 -5.53
N LYS A 36 17.32 29.45 -4.72
CA LYS A 36 18.30 28.42 -4.33
C LYS A 36 17.78 27.04 -4.71
N TRP A 37 18.49 26.36 -5.61
CA TRP A 37 18.09 25.05 -6.12
C TRP A 37 19.09 23.96 -5.76
N PHE A 38 18.59 22.87 -5.20
CA PHE A 38 19.37 21.64 -5.03
C PHE A 38 19.48 20.91 -6.36
N ARG A 39 20.72 20.65 -6.78
CA ARG A 39 21.04 19.95 -8.01
C ARG A 39 22.04 18.84 -7.76
N PHE A 40 21.85 17.73 -8.45
CA PHE A 40 22.74 16.58 -8.39
C PHE A 40 23.33 16.34 -9.78
N LYS A 41 24.66 16.32 -9.86
CA LYS A 41 25.43 16.01 -11.06
C LYS A 41 25.87 14.55 -11.03
N TYR A 42 25.58 13.80 -12.09
CA TYR A 42 25.91 12.38 -12.21
C TYR A 42 26.28 12.01 -13.65
N HIS A 43 26.84 10.82 -13.83
CA HIS A 43 27.14 10.25 -15.14
C HIS A 43 26.27 9.03 -15.37
N PHE A 44 25.67 8.94 -16.56
CA PHE A 44 24.88 7.78 -16.97
C PHE A 44 25.04 7.56 -18.47
N GLY A 45 25.38 6.33 -18.87
CA GLY A 45 25.63 6.00 -20.29
C GLY A 45 26.74 6.84 -20.94
N GLY A 46 27.83 7.11 -20.20
CA GLY A 46 28.97 7.90 -20.69
C GLY A 46 28.71 9.40 -20.87
N LYS A 47 27.52 9.90 -20.49
CA LYS A 47 27.16 11.32 -20.58
C LYS A 47 26.94 11.91 -19.19
N GLU A 48 27.39 13.16 -19.00
CA GLU A 48 27.08 13.95 -17.82
C GLU A 48 25.62 14.39 -17.85
N ARG A 49 24.90 14.14 -16.75
CA ARG A 49 23.50 14.54 -16.56
C ARG A 49 23.32 15.28 -15.24
N ARG A 50 22.22 16.02 -15.15
CA ARG A 50 21.86 16.84 -14.00
C ARG A 50 20.42 16.56 -13.59
N LEU A 51 20.21 16.34 -12.30
CA LEU A 51 18.90 16.16 -11.68
C LEU A 51 18.59 17.33 -10.74
N SER A 52 17.37 17.86 -10.78
CA SER A 52 16.89 18.83 -9.79
C SER A 52 16.26 18.08 -8.62
N LEU A 53 16.73 18.36 -7.40
CA LEU A 53 16.28 17.69 -6.18
C LEU A 53 15.33 18.54 -5.34
N GLY A 54 15.12 19.81 -5.69
CA GLY A 54 14.19 20.71 -5.00
C GLY A 54 14.64 22.17 -4.94
N VAL A 55 13.78 23.00 -4.38
CA VAL A 55 14.03 24.43 -4.10
C VAL A 55 14.17 24.60 -2.59
N TYR A 56 15.10 25.44 -2.15
CA TYR A 56 15.20 25.88 -0.77
C TYR A 56 14.34 27.14 -0.56
N PRO A 57 13.58 27.28 0.54
CA PRO A 57 13.58 26.47 1.75
C PRO A 57 12.59 25.28 1.77
N ASP A 58 11.78 25.09 0.73
CA ASP A 58 10.74 24.03 0.68
C ASP A 58 11.32 22.63 0.91
N VAL A 59 12.54 22.40 0.43
CA VAL A 59 13.31 21.19 0.66
C VAL A 59 14.49 21.51 1.57
N SER A 60 14.62 20.76 2.67
CA SER A 60 15.75 20.92 3.59
C SER A 60 17.03 20.29 3.03
N LEU A 61 18.20 20.70 3.54
CA LEU A 61 19.47 20.08 3.16
C LEU A 61 19.51 18.57 3.44
N ALA A 62 18.86 18.13 4.53
CA ALA A 62 18.76 16.72 4.88
C ALA A 62 17.94 15.95 3.83
N GLN A 63 16.75 16.47 3.48
CA GLN A 63 15.92 15.88 2.42
C GLN A 63 16.62 15.87 1.06
N ALA A 64 17.41 16.91 0.75
CA ALA A 64 18.21 16.94 -0.48
C ALA A 64 19.30 15.83 -0.50
N ARG A 65 19.89 15.50 0.65
CA ARG A 65 20.85 14.39 0.78
C ARG A 65 20.17 13.02 0.65
N GLU A 66 19.01 12.82 1.25
CA GLU A 66 18.22 11.60 1.07
C GLU A 66 17.86 11.38 -0.40
N ARG A 67 17.33 12.41 -1.08
CA ARG A 67 17.00 12.32 -2.51
C ARG A 67 18.21 12.06 -3.40
N ARG A 68 19.40 12.55 -3.02
CA ARG A 68 20.67 12.22 -3.69
C ARG A 68 21.00 10.74 -3.52
N ASP A 69 20.90 10.21 -2.31
CA ASP A 69 21.26 8.83 -2.02
C ASP A 69 20.30 7.85 -2.70
N GLU A 70 19.01 8.17 -2.78
CA GLU A 70 18.04 7.47 -3.64
C GLU A 70 18.47 7.48 -5.11
N ALA A 71 18.81 8.64 -5.66
CA ALA A 71 19.23 8.75 -7.06
C ALA A 71 20.51 7.95 -7.35
N ARG A 72 21.44 7.87 -6.38
CA ARG A 72 22.65 7.05 -6.50
C ARG A 72 22.36 5.56 -6.48
N ARG A 73 21.37 5.11 -5.69
CA ARG A 73 20.93 3.71 -5.69
C ARG A 73 20.34 3.32 -7.05
N LEU A 74 19.46 4.16 -7.61
CA LEU A 74 18.89 3.94 -8.94
C LEU A 74 19.96 3.85 -10.04
N LEU A 75 20.99 4.69 -9.96
CA LEU A 75 22.12 4.64 -10.89
C LEU A 75 22.94 3.34 -10.74
N ALA A 76 23.11 2.83 -9.52
CA ALA A 76 23.78 1.55 -9.28
C ALA A 76 22.97 0.37 -9.85
N GLU A 77 21.64 0.49 -9.86
CA GLU A 77 20.71 -0.45 -10.50
C GLU A 77 20.63 -0.28 -12.03
N GLY A 78 21.40 0.64 -12.62
CA GLY A 78 21.41 0.89 -14.06
C GLY A 78 20.19 1.67 -14.57
N THR A 79 19.41 2.28 -13.68
CA THR A 79 18.23 3.08 -14.03
C THR A 79 18.55 4.57 -14.00
N ASP A 80 18.10 5.32 -15.01
CA ASP A 80 18.28 6.76 -15.04
C ASP A 80 17.29 7.48 -14.10
N PRO A 81 17.76 8.15 -13.03
CA PRO A 81 16.91 8.80 -12.04
C PRO A 81 16.14 10.01 -12.60
N SER A 82 16.53 10.57 -13.76
CA SER A 82 15.78 11.63 -14.44
C SER A 82 14.52 11.13 -15.16
N THR A 83 14.46 9.84 -15.46
CA THR A 83 13.33 9.23 -16.18
C THR A 83 12.28 8.64 -15.25
N VAL A 84 12.58 8.51 -13.95
CA VAL A 84 11.66 8.00 -12.94
C VAL A 84 10.49 8.99 -12.80
N PRO A 85 9.29 8.67 -13.32
CA PRO A 85 8.15 9.57 -13.20
C PRO A 85 7.82 9.69 -11.71
N LYS A 86 7.30 10.84 -11.25
CA LYS A 86 6.80 11.00 -9.87
C LYS A 86 5.86 9.84 -9.44
N ALA A 87 5.18 9.22 -10.40
CA ALA A 87 4.36 8.02 -10.20
C ALA A 87 5.13 6.76 -9.76
N ALA A 88 6.41 6.60 -10.13
CA ALA A 88 7.23 5.47 -9.70
C ALA A 88 7.72 5.62 -8.25
N LYS A 89 7.96 6.85 -7.76
CA LYS A 89 8.14 7.11 -6.32
C LYS A 89 6.88 6.80 -5.52
N ALA A 90 5.70 7.16 -6.05
CA ALA A 90 4.43 6.75 -5.45
C ALA A 90 4.27 5.23 -5.43
N LYS A 91 4.77 4.50 -6.43
CA LYS A 91 4.80 3.01 -6.41
C LYS A 91 5.75 2.44 -5.36
N GLN A 92 6.93 3.02 -5.12
CA GLN A 92 7.84 2.58 -4.05
C GLN A 92 7.29 2.90 -2.65
N GLN A 93 6.68 4.07 -2.46
CA GLN A 93 5.98 4.42 -1.22
C GLN A 93 4.75 3.52 -0.99
N ALA A 94 4.00 3.22 -2.06
CA ALA A 94 2.87 2.28 -2.03
C ALA A 94 3.30 0.82 -1.78
N GLN A 95 4.51 0.43 -2.21
CA GLN A 95 5.11 -0.85 -1.86
C GLN A 95 5.48 -0.93 -0.37
N ALA A 96 5.87 0.21 0.23
CA ALA A 96 6.13 0.32 1.67
C ALA A 96 4.84 0.32 2.53
N GLU A 97 3.66 0.46 1.92
CA GLU A 97 2.35 0.48 2.61
C GLU A 97 1.38 -0.60 2.06
N THR A 98 1.93 -1.75 1.67
CA THR A 98 1.11 -2.87 1.21
C THR A 98 0.33 -3.50 2.37
N PHE A 99 -0.84 -4.07 2.05
CA PHE A 99 -1.65 -4.77 3.04
C PHE A 99 -0.89 -5.94 3.67
N GLU A 100 -0.12 -6.70 2.89
CA GLU A 100 0.66 -7.82 3.42
C GLU A 100 1.70 -7.36 4.46
N LEU A 101 2.46 -6.29 4.17
CA LEU A 101 3.46 -5.78 5.09
C LEU A 101 2.82 -5.34 6.41
N LEU A 102 1.70 -4.62 6.34
CA LEU A 102 0.97 -4.16 7.52
C LEU A 102 0.34 -5.31 8.30
N ALA A 103 -0.20 -6.32 7.61
CA ALA A 103 -0.73 -7.51 8.24
C ALA A 103 0.36 -8.27 9.03
N ARG A 104 1.58 -8.36 8.49
CA ARG A 104 2.73 -8.97 9.18
C ARG A 104 3.18 -8.16 10.39
N GLN A 105 3.31 -6.84 10.26
CA GLN A 105 3.67 -5.96 11.39
C GLN A 105 2.61 -5.97 12.50
N TRP A 106 1.33 -5.96 12.13
CA TRP A 106 0.23 -6.12 13.07
C TRP A 106 0.31 -7.48 13.77
N HIS A 107 0.51 -8.56 13.01
CA HIS A 107 0.60 -9.89 13.59
C HIS A 107 1.76 -10.01 14.58
N GLU A 108 2.95 -9.50 14.26
CA GLU A 108 4.10 -9.50 15.15
C GLU A 108 3.80 -8.80 16.48
N LYS A 109 3.21 -7.60 16.44
CA LYS A 109 2.89 -6.82 17.64
C LYS A 109 1.79 -7.43 18.50
N PHE A 110 0.78 -8.04 17.89
CA PHE A 110 -0.40 -8.55 18.60
C PHE A 110 -0.32 -10.04 18.95
N SER A 111 0.52 -10.81 18.25
CA SER A 111 0.73 -12.24 18.50
C SER A 111 1.22 -12.53 19.92
N ILE A 112 1.93 -11.60 20.55
CA ILE A 112 2.41 -11.70 21.95
C ILE A 112 1.23 -11.91 22.92
N LYS A 113 0.05 -11.36 22.62
CA LYS A 113 -1.15 -11.46 23.47
C LYS A 113 -1.95 -12.74 23.22
N TRP A 114 -1.63 -13.50 22.17
CA TRP A 114 -2.38 -14.67 21.75
C TRP A 114 -1.61 -15.95 22.02
N SER A 115 -2.33 -17.08 22.09
CA SER A 115 -1.65 -18.38 22.11
C SER A 115 -0.95 -18.62 20.75
N PRO A 116 0.20 -19.34 20.72
CA PRO A 116 0.93 -19.58 19.49
C PRO A 116 0.07 -20.23 18.39
N GLY A 117 -0.80 -21.17 18.77
CA GLY A 117 -1.73 -21.83 17.84
C GLY A 117 -2.85 -20.92 17.32
N HIS A 118 -3.24 -19.88 18.06
CA HIS A 118 -4.20 -18.89 17.57
C HIS A 118 -3.53 -17.91 16.60
N ALA A 119 -2.34 -17.41 16.96
CA ALA A 119 -1.55 -16.53 16.11
C ALA A 119 -1.23 -17.22 14.76
N ALA A 120 -0.79 -18.47 14.78
CA ALA A 120 -0.48 -19.22 13.55
C ALA A 120 -1.70 -19.39 12.64
N ARG A 121 -2.90 -19.67 13.20
CA ARG A 121 -4.14 -19.78 12.43
C ARG A 121 -4.54 -18.48 11.75
N ILE A 122 -4.40 -17.34 12.44
CA ILE A 122 -4.68 -16.01 11.87
C ILE A 122 -3.75 -15.75 10.67
N MET A 123 -2.45 -15.96 10.84
CA MET A 123 -1.47 -15.75 9.76
C MET A 123 -1.73 -16.67 8.57
N THR A 124 -2.00 -17.96 8.83
CA THR A 124 -2.28 -18.95 7.78
C THR A 124 -3.52 -18.56 6.97
N SER A 125 -4.60 -18.13 7.65
CA SER A 125 -5.82 -17.67 6.98
C SER A 125 -5.57 -16.42 6.12
N LEU A 126 -4.79 -15.45 6.62
CA LEU A 126 -4.41 -14.27 5.83
C LEU A 126 -3.54 -14.64 4.62
N GLN A 127 -2.59 -15.57 4.78
CA GLN A 127 -1.72 -16.03 3.69
C GLN A 127 -2.46 -16.80 2.60
N GLN A 128 -3.40 -17.66 2.97
CA GLN A 128 -4.13 -18.49 2.01
C GLN A 128 -5.23 -17.72 1.30
N ASP A 129 -5.94 -16.85 2.02
CA ASP A 129 -7.19 -16.28 1.52
C ASP A 129 -7.13 -14.77 1.25
N ALA A 130 -6.27 -13.99 1.92
CA ALA A 130 -6.18 -12.54 1.72
C ALA A 130 -4.99 -12.11 0.84
N PHE A 131 -3.78 -12.57 1.15
CA PHE A 131 -2.55 -12.13 0.47
C PHE A 131 -2.54 -12.36 -1.05
N PRO A 132 -3.08 -13.47 -1.59
CA PRO A 132 -3.09 -13.69 -3.04
C PRO A 132 -3.89 -12.64 -3.84
N TRP A 133 -4.79 -11.91 -3.19
CA TRP A 133 -5.74 -11.03 -3.87
C TRP A 133 -5.57 -9.55 -3.51
N ILE A 134 -5.31 -9.26 -2.25
CA ILE A 134 -5.17 -7.89 -1.74
C ILE A 134 -3.79 -7.62 -1.13
N GLY A 135 -2.93 -8.63 -0.98
CA GLY A 135 -1.65 -8.52 -0.29
C GLY A 135 -0.70 -7.51 -0.90
N SER A 136 -0.59 -7.49 -2.23
CA SER A 136 0.30 -6.59 -2.98
C SER A 136 -0.27 -5.18 -3.21
N LYS A 137 -1.51 -4.92 -2.79
CA LYS A 137 -2.15 -3.61 -2.97
C LYS A 137 -1.81 -2.68 -1.82
N ALA A 138 -1.72 -1.39 -2.13
CA ALA A 138 -1.55 -0.34 -1.13
C ALA A 138 -2.80 -0.23 -0.28
N ILE A 139 -2.65 -0.05 1.04
CA ILE A 139 -3.79 -0.09 1.96
C ILE A 139 -4.87 0.96 1.64
N ARG A 140 -4.45 2.14 1.19
CA ARG A 140 -5.34 3.25 0.79
C ARG A 140 -6.13 2.99 -0.49
N SER A 141 -5.66 2.05 -1.32
CA SER A 141 -6.29 1.72 -2.59
C SER A 141 -7.34 0.61 -2.48
N ILE A 142 -7.40 -0.08 -1.34
CA ILE A 142 -8.31 -1.22 -1.14
C ILE A 142 -9.70 -0.69 -0.82
N LEU A 143 -10.66 -1.06 -1.66
CA LEU A 143 -12.07 -0.68 -1.51
C LEU A 143 -12.88 -1.81 -0.84
N PRO A 144 -13.99 -1.49 -0.13
CA PRO A 144 -14.91 -2.49 0.43
C PRO A 144 -15.34 -3.63 -0.50
N PRO A 145 -15.69 -3.41 -1.79
CA PRO A 145 -16.06 -4.50 -2.70
C PRO A 145 -14.93 -5.50 -2.97
N GLU A 146 -13.67 -5.09 -2.85
CA GLU A 146 -12.54 -6.01 -3.02
C GLU A 146 -12.45 -6.99 -1.85
N ILE A 147 -12.67 -6.50 -0.63
CA ILE A 147 -12.71 -7.34 0.59
C ILE A 147 -13.91 -8.28 0.52
N LEU A 148 -15.06 -7.80 0.03
CA LEU A 148 -16.24 -8.62 -0.22
C LEU A 148 -15.93 -9.77 -1.21
N SER A 149 -15.18 -9.47 -2.27
CA SER A 149 -14.80 -10.48 -3.27
C SER A 149 -13.92 -11.58 -2.69
N VAL A 150 -13.02 -11.22 -1.76
CA VAL A 150 -12.18 -12.17 -1.03
C VAL A 150 -13.02 -13.06 -0.12
N ALA A 151 -13.93 -12.48 0.65
CA ALA A 151 -14.84 -13.24 1.52
C ALA A 151 -15.69 -14.24 0.72
N ARG A 152 -16.28 -13.81 -0.41
CA ARG A 152 -17.09 -14.66 -1.30
C ARG A 152 -16.34 -15.87 -1.84
N ARG A 153 -15.03 -15.76 -2.09
CA ARG A 153 -14.20 -16.89 -2.53
C ARG A 153 -14.08 -17.94 -1.44
N VAL A 154 -13.90 -17.54 -0.19
CA VAL A 154 -13.84 -18.46 0.95
C VAL A 154 -15.22 -19.10 1.19
N GLU A 155 -16.30 -18.32 1.07
CA GLU A 155 -17.67 -18.83 1.13
C GLU A 155 -17.96 -19.87 0.05
N SER A 156 -17.47 -19.65 -1.18
CA SER A 156 -17.66 -20.59 -2.30
C SER A 156 -17.05 -21.97 -2.05
N ARG A 157 -16.08 -22.08 -1.13
CA ARG A 157 -15.49 -23.35 -0.68
C ARG A 157 -16.32 -24.05 0.42
N GLY A 158 -17.45 -23.47 0.84
CA GLY A 158 -18.31 -23.95 1.92
C GLY A 158 -17.87 -23.52 3.33
N ALA A 159 -16.83 -22.69 3.45
CA ALA A 159 -16.25 -22.30 4.73
C ALA A 159 -16.76 -20.93 5.22
N ILE A 160 -18.06 -20.85 5.53
CA ILE A 160 -18.77 -19.59 5.86
C ILE A 160 -18.20 -18.92 7.13
N GLU A 161 -18.03 -19.70 8.20
CA GLU A 161 -17.45 -19.20 9.45
C GLU A 161 -16.01 -18.70 9.25
N THR A 162 -15.26 -19.34 8.36
CA THR A 162 -13.90 -18.92 8.00
C THR A 162 -13.93 -17.59 7.25
N ALA A 163 -14.90 -17.37 6.36
CA ALA A 163 -15.07 -16.09 5.65
C ALA A 163 -15.39 -14.94 6.62
N HIS A 164 -16.31 -15.15 7.57
CA HIS A 164 -16.62 -14.15 8.59
C HIS A 164 -15.40 -13.82 9.46
N ARG A 165 -14.66 -14.84 9.90
CA ARG A 165 -13.42 -14.65 10.67
C ARG A 165 -12.35 -13.92 9.87
N LEU A 166 -12.22 -14.22 8.58
CA LEU A 166 -11.28 -13.54 7.69
C LEU A 166 -11.60 -12.05 7.57
N VAL A 167 -12.86 -11.67 7.35
CA VAL A 167 -13.27 -10.25 7.31
C VAL A 167 -12.98 -9.56 8.64
N GLY A 168 -13.23 -10.23 9.77
CA GLY A 168 -12.87 -9.73 11.10
C GLY A 168 -11.36 -9.50 11.27
N ASN A 169 -10.53 -10.42 10.78
CA ASN A 169 -9.08 -10.30 10.81
C ASN A 169 -8.58 -9.16 9.91
N ILE A 170 -9.11 -9.05 8.68
CA ILE A 170 -8.81 -7.95 7.76
C ILE A 170 -9.15 -6.61 8.43
N GLY A 171 -10.31 -6.50 9.08
CA GLY A 171 -10.71 -5.29 9.80
C GLY A 171 -9.81 -4.94 10.99
N MET A 172 -9.19 -5.92 11.65
CA MET A 172 -8.17 -5.64 12.68
C MET A 172 -6.90 -5.04 12.07
N VAL A 173 -6.46 -5.54 10.92
CA VAL A 173 -5.30 -4.98 10.19
C VAL A 173 -5.58 -3.54 9.75
N PHE A 174 -6.77 -3.26 9.22
CA PHE A 174 -7.15 -1.88 8.85
C PHE A 174 -7.22 -0.94 10.05
N ARG A 175 -7.79 -1.39 11.18
CA ARG A 175 -7.79 -0.59 12.42
C ARG A 175 -6.39 -0.30 12.93
N TYR A 176 -5.46 -1.26 12.81
CA TYR A 176 -4.06 -1.02 13.11
C TYR A 176 -3.44 0.02 12.17
N ALA A 177 -3.73 -0.06 10.87
CA ALA A 177 -3.25 0.93 9.91
C ALA A 177 -3.79 2.34 10.17
N VAL A 178 -5.06 2.46 10.57
CA VAL A 178 -5.66 3.73 11.01
C VAL A 178 -4.93 4.27 12.25
N ALA A 179 -4.65 3.42 13.23
CA ALA A 179 -3.90 3.82 14.43
C ALA A 179 -2.45 4.29 14.10
N CYS A 180 -1.85 3.77 13.04
CA CYS A 180 -0.54 4.20 12.53
C CYS A 180 -0.61 5.44 11.60
N GLY A 181 -1.79 5.96 11.27
CA GLY A 181 -1.96 7.08 10.33
C GLY A 181 -1.72 6.71 8.86
N LEU A 182 -1.73 5.41 8.53
CA LEU A 182 -1.48 4.91 7.18
C LEU A 182 -2.77 4.78 6.35
N ALA A 183 -3.92 4.64 7.01
CA ALA A 183 -5.24 4.59 6.37
C ALA A 183 -6.21 5.58 7.04
N ASP A 184 -7.11 6.17 6.25
CA ASP A 184 -8.08 7.15 6.74
C ASP A 184 -9.29 6.50 7.43
N SER A 185 -9.66 5.27 7.03
CA SER A 185 -10.83 4.56 7.57
C SER A 185 -10.71 3.04 7.44
N ASP A 186 -11.54 2.32 8.19
CA ASP A 186 -11.71 0.86 8.12
C ASP A 186 -12.83 0.50 7.12
N PRO A 187 -12.50 0.01 5.91
CA PRO A 187 -13.49 -0.36 4.89
C PRO A 187 -14.31 -1.61 5.26
N THR A 188 -13.93 -2.35 6.29
CA THR A 188 -14.69 -3.52 6.76
C THR A 188 -15.89 -3.15 7.63
N ARG A 189 -15.94 -1.90 8.13
CA ARG A 189 -17.07 -1.40 8.93
C ARG A 189 -18.36 -1.42 8.13
N ASP A 190 -18.30 -1.03 6.86
CA ASP A 190 -19.47 -0.95 5.97
C ASP A 190 -19.93 -2.34 5.48
N LEU A 191 -19.12 -3.37 5.69
CA LEU A 191 -19.44 -4.76 5.38
C LEU A 191 -20.12 -5.48 6.55
N ARG A 192 -20.12 -4.90 7.77
CA ARG A 192 -20.82 -5.48 8.92
C ARG A 192 -22.33 -5.27 8.79
N GLY A 193 -23.08 -6.37 8.72
CA GLY A 193 -24.53 -6.34 8.57
C GLY A 193 -25.03 -6.18 7.14
N ALA A 194 -24.11 -6.08 6.16
CA ALA A 194 -24.49 -6.19 4.75
C ALA A 194 -25.14 -7.57 4.53
N PRO A 195 -26.35 -7.66 3.94
CA PRO A 195 -26.93 -8.93 3.58
C PRO A 195 -26.06 -9.52 2.46
N TRP A 196 -25.18 -10.44 2.79
CA TRP A 196 -24.43 -11.23 1.82
C TRP A 196 -25.46 -12.01 1.01
N PRO A 197 -25.70 -11.68 -0.26
CA PRO A 197 -26.71 -12.38 -1.02
C PRO A 197 -26.12 -13.74 -1.36
N MET A 198 -26.43 -14.76 -0.57
CA MET A 198 -26.52 -16.18 -0.97
C MET A 198 -26.99 -17.06 0.19
N TRP A 199 -28.24 -16.88 0.62
CA TRP A 199 -28.90 -17.86 1.49
C TRP A 199 -30.15 -18.53 0.89
N ARG A 200 -30.58 -18.21 -0.34
CA ARG A 200 -31.83 -18.80 -0.86
C ARG A 200 -31.80 -19.20 -2.33
N ALA A 201 -30.79 -19.96 -2.77
CA ALA A 201 -30.80 -20.57 -4.11
C ALA A 201 -30.21 -22.00 -4.17
N SER A 202 -30.23 -22.73 -3.06
CA SER A 202 -30.03 -24.19 -3.07
C SER A 202 -31.11 -24.93 -2.28
N ALA A 203 -32.34 -24.41 -2.32
CA ALA A 203 -33.49 -25.29 -2.18
C ALA A 203 -33.54 -26.16 -3.44
N ARG A 204 -32.89 -27.33 -3.39
CA ARG A 204 -33.19 -28.42 -4.33
C ARG A 204 -34.71 -28.52 -4.40
N PRO A 205 -35.36 -28.47 -5.58
CA PRO A 205 -36.78 -28.75 -5.63
C PRO A 205 -36.95 -30.18 -5.12
N ARG A 206 -37.52 -30.31 -3.93
CA ARG A 206 -37.93 -31.61 -3.38
C ARG A 206 -39.06 -32.09 -4.28
N TRP A 207 -38.71 -32.75 -5.37
CA TRP A 207 -39.64 -33.55 -6.16
C TRP A 207 -40.29 -34.54 -5.21
N ARG A 208 -41.50 -34.20 -4.73
CA ARG A 208 -42.42 -35.17 -4.15
C ARG A 208 -43.15 -35.79 -5.35
N PRO A 209 -43.05 -37.10 -5.61
CA PRO A 209 -43.92 -37.72 -6.59
C PRO A 209 -45.35 -37.54 -6.08
N CYS A 210 -46.23 -36.95 -6.91
CA CYS A 210 -47.66 -36.91 -6.63
C CYS A 210 -48.17 -38.34 -6.49
N ALA A 211 -48.57 -38.70 -5.28
CA ALA A 211 -49.35 -39.90 -5.04
C ALA A 211 -50.67 -39.75 -5.82
N ARG A 212 -50.86 -40.64 -6.79
CA ARG A 212 -52.05 -40.75 -7.63
C ARG A 212 -53.17 -41.34 -6.75
N THR A 213 -54.00 -40.51 -6.13
CA THR A 213 -55.24 -40.99 -5.49
C THR A 213 -56.26 -41.27 -6.59
N ALA A 214 -56.46 -42.54 -6.92
CA ALA A 214 -57.58 -42.98 -7.73
C ALA A 214 -58.85 -42.99 -6.87
N SER A 215 -59.84 -42.18 -7.23
CA SER A 215 -61.21 -42.29 -6.72
C SER A 215 -61.91 -43.48 -7.37
N PRO A 216 -62.59 -44.37 -6.63
CA PRO A 216 -63.52 -45.32 -7.22
C PRO A 216 -64.86 -44.60 -7.49
N GLY A 217 -65.22 -44.52 -8.77
CA GLY A 217 -66.52 -44.02 -9.21
C GLY A 217 -67.66 -44.94 -8.77
N ALA A 218 -68.72 -44.33 -8.24
CA ALA A 218 -70.00 -44.98 -8.00
C ALA A 218 -70.68 -45.34 -9.33
N ARG A 219 -71.29 -46.53 -9.33
CA ARG A 219 -72.02 -47.16 -10.43
C ARG A 219 -73.47 -46.61 -10.55
N PRO A 220 -74.14 -46.88 -11.69
CA PRO A 220 -75.30 -46.13 -12.19
C PRO A 220 -76.60 -46.33 -11.40
#